data_AF-A0A7Y8V100-F1
#
_entry.id   AF-A0A7Y8V100-F1
#
_cell.length_a   1.000
_cell.length_b   1.000
_cell.length_c   1.000
_cell.angle_alpha   90.00
_cell.angle_beta   90.00
_cell.angle_gamma   90.00
#
_symmetry.space_group_name_H-M   'P 1'
#
loop_
_entity.id
_entity.type
_entity.pdbx_description
1 polymer ?
#
loop_
_entity_poly.entity_id
_entity_poly.type
_entity_poly.pdbx_seq_one_letter_code
_entity_poly.pdbx_strand_id
1 'polypeptide(L)'
;MGCTIHAGRRMWAGPPGKRQNLTALPAFRSGGRQALLRVLHAAPDIGNIDVLVNGLPLFRNAAYRELSAFAPVASGLSRIDILKANGNRSPLLTVQYHLMPAGHYTAGMTGTLSKPLPIVMSDRDAGSSWRTQHEIRSSFS
;
A
#
# COMPACT_ATOMS: atom_id res chain seq x y z
N MET A 1 3.90 -30.52 48.92
CA MET A 1 4.22 -29.39 48.03
C MET A 1 4.50 -29.97 46.66
N GLY A 2 3.51 -29.91 45.77
CA GLY A 2 3.58 -30.53 44.46
C GLY A 2 3.96 -29.53 43.38
N CYS A 3 4.65 -30.02 42.36
CA CYS A 3 4.34 -29.65 40.98
C CYS A 3 4.78 -30.79 40.07
N THR A 4 3.82 -31.58 39.60
CA THR A 4 4.00 -32.66 38.63
C THR A 4 3.96 -32.06 37.24
N ILE A 5 5.07 -32.18 36.49
CA ILE A 5 5.14 -31.80 35.08
C ILE A 5 4.29 -32.76 34.22
N HIS A 6 3.26 -32.24 33.55
CA HIS A 6 2.51 -32.94 32.51
C HIS A 6 2.90 -32.41 31.13
N ALA A 7 3.11 -33.35 30.22
CA ALA A 7 3.53 -33.14 28.84
C ALA A 7 2.51 -32.37 27.97
N GLY A 8 3.03 -31.74 26.91
CA GLY A 8 2.33 -31.73 25.62
C GLY A 8 1.77 -30.39 25.15
N ARG A 9 2.57 -29.62 24.39
CA ARG A 9 2.09 -28.98 23.16
C ARG A 9 3.27 -28.61 22.25
N ARG A 10 3.42 -29.35 21.15
CA ARG A 10 4.21 -28.94 20.00
C ARG A 10 3.60 -27.64 19.45
N MET A 11 4.20 -26.50 19.77
CA MET A 11 3.94 -25.27 19.03
C MET A 11 4.73 -25.34 17.74
N TRP A 12 4.10 -25.87 16.69
CA TRP A 12 4.57 -25.69 15.33
C TRP A 12 4.43 -24.20 14.98
N ALA A 13 5.52 -23.45 15.13
CA ALA A 13 5.64 -22.15 14.47
C ALA A 13 5.69 -22.44 12.96
N GLY A 14 4.59 -22.16 12.26
CA GLY A 14 4.55 -22.25 10.80
C GLY A 14 5.72 -21.47 10.19
N PRO A 15 6.22 -21.89 9.00
CA PRO A 15 7.33 -21.22 8.36
C PRO A 15 7.02 -19.71 8.28
N PRO A 16 7.97 -18.82 8.62
CA PRO A 16 7.74 -17.39 8.53
C PRO A 16 7.34 -17.08 7.10
N GLY A 17 6.06 -16.74 6.89
CA GLY A 17 5.57 -16.29 5.61
C GLY A 17 6.49 -15.15 5.19
N LYS A 18 7.15 -15.31 4.02
CA LYS A 18 8.02 -14.27 3.49
C LYS A 18 7.17 -13.01 3.39
N ARG A 19 7.39 -12.06 4.29
CA ARG A 19 6.89 -10.69 4.16
C ARG A 19 7.64 -10.11 2.97
N GLN A 20 7.13 -10.36 1.77
CA GLN A 20 7.72 -9.82 0.55
C GLN A 20 7.29 -8.36 0.47
N ASN A 21 7.97 -7.48 1.23
CA ASN A 21 7.71 -6.04 1.18
C ASN A 21 7.53 -5.59 -0.27
N LEU A 22 6.28 -5.31 -0.65
CA LEU A 22 5.93 -4.94 -2.01
C LEU A 22 6.71 -3.68 -2.37
N THR A 23 7.69 -3.88 -3.23
CA THR A 23 8.55 -2.82 -3.75
C THR A 23 8.12 -2.55 -5.17
N ALA A 24 7.99 -1.28 -5.52
CA ALA A 24 7.58 -0.94 -6.87
C ALA A 24 8.64 -1.30 -7.90
N LEU A 25 8.16 -1.59 -9.11
CA LEU A 25 9.00 -1.92 -10.24
C LEU A 25 9.79 -0.68 -10.74
N PRO A 26 11.02 -0.87 -11.25
CA PRO A 26 11.97 0.22 -11.53
C PRO A 26 11.52 1.22 -12.62
N ALA A 27 10.49 0.90 -13.41
CA ALA A 27 10.03 1.72 -14.53
C ALA A 27 9.43 3.08 -14.15
N PHE A 28 9.17 3.34 -12.86
CA PHE A 28 8.52 4.57 -12.41
C PHE A 28 9.46 5.68 -11.89
N ARG A 29 10.77 5.52 -12.11
CA ARG A 29 11.76 6.56 -11.78
C ARG A 29 11.92 7.51 -12.97
N SER A 30 11.18 8.61 -13.03
CA SER A 30 11.34 9.62 -14.12
C SER A 30 11.45 11.05 -13.59
N GLY A 31 12.44 11.81 -14.05
CA GLY A 31 12.88 13.13 -13.53
C GLY A 31 11.91 14.32 -13.70
N GLY A 32 10.59 14.12 -13.62
CA GLY A 32 9.57 15.18 -13.56
C GLY A 32 8.99 15.39 -12.15
N ARG A 33 7.94 16.22 -12.05
CA ARG A 33 7.12 16.32 -10.83
C ARG A 33 6.49 14.95 -10.53
N GLN A 34 6.98 14.27 -9.49
CA GLN A 34 6.49 12.95 -9.07
C GLN A 34 5.49 13.08 -7.91
N ALA A 35 4.61 12.09 -7.79
CA ALA A 35 3.87 11.79 -6.58
C ALA A 35 4.36 10.45 -6.02
N LEU A 36 4.08 10.19 -4.75
CA LEU A 36 4.39 8.92 -4.11
C LEU A 36 3.10 8.13 -3.91
N LEU A 37 3.04 6.92 -4.46
CA LEU A 37 1.88 6.04 -4.40
C LEU A 37 2.27 4.74 -3.70
N ARG A 38 1.45 4.30 -2.74
CA ARG A 38 1.50 2.95 -2.17
C ARG A 38 0.17 2.25 -2.37
N VAL A 39 0.18 0.92 -2.25
CA VAL A 39 -0.97 0.06 -2.45
C VAL A 39 -1.36 -0.64 -1.15
N LEU A 40 -2.66 -0.70 -0.87
CA LEU A 40 -3.27 -1.51 0.18
C LEU A 40 -4.27 -2.50 -0.44
N HIS A 41 -4.05 -3.79 -0.22
CA HIS A 41 -5.03 -4.80 -0.57
C HIS A 41 -5.94 -5.15 0.62
N ALA A 42 -7.18 -4.64 0.61
CA ALA A 42 -8.13 -4.78 1.71
C ALA A 42 -9.34 -5.70 1.40
N ALA A 43 -9.26 -6.50 0.33
CA ALA A 43 -10.36 -7.37 -0.10
C ALA A 43 -10.00 -8.87 0.08
N PRO A 44 -10.59 -9.59 1.06
CA PRO A 44 -10.15 -10.93 1.43
C PRO A 44 -10.38 -11.99 0.35
N ASP A 45 -11.48 -11.89 -0.41
CA ASP A 45 -11.97 -12.99 -1.26
C ASP A 45 -11.52 -12.91 -2.73
N ILE A 46 -10.53 -12.04 -3.02
CA ILE A 46 -10.13 -11.72 -4.39
C ILE A 46 -8.83 -12.45 -4.80
N GLY A 47 -8.06 -12.92 -3.81
CA GLY A 47 -6.71 -13.44 -4.00
C GLY A 47 -5.72 -12.32 -4.30
N ASN A 48 -4.47 -12.68 -4.62
CA ASN A 48 -3.43 -11.67 -4.85
C ASN A 48 -3.76 -10.77 -6.04
N ILE A 49 -3.31 -9.51 -5.97
CA ILE A 49 -3.58 -8.50 -7.01
C ILE A 49 -2.29 -7.95 -7.63
N ASP A 50 -2.40 -7.52 -8.89
CA ASP A 50 -1.41 -6.70 -9.58
C ASP A 50 -1.98 -5.29 -9.72
N VAL A 51 -1.14 -4.27 -9.54
CA VAL A 51 -1.53 -2.87 -9.68
C VAL A 51 -0.74 -2.22 -10.79
N LEU A 52 -1.45 -1.64 -11.75
CA LEU A 52 -0.89 -0.93 -12.89
C LEU A 52 -1.23 0.55 -12.76
N VAL A 53 -0.29 1.41 -13.16
CA VAL A 53 -0.49 2.85 -13.31
C VAL A 53 -0.18 3.23 -14.74
N ASN A 54 -1.15 3.82 -15.42
CA ASN A 54 -1.08 4.18 -16.84
C ASN A 54 -0.67 2.98 -17.73
N GLY A 55 -1.18 1.79 -17.41
CA GLY A 55 -0.87 0.54 -18.12
C GLY A 55 0.47 -0.10 -17.78
N LEU A 56 1.32 0.53 -16.96
CA LEU A 56 2.59 -0.02 -16.51
C LEU A 56 2.45 -0.70 -15.14
N PRO A 57 3.03 -1.90 -14.93
CA PRO A 57 2.91 -2.60 -13.66
C PRO A 57 3.73 -1.89 -12.58
N LEU A 58 3.06 -1.39 -11.54
CA LEU A 58 3.69 -0.74 -10.39
C LEU A 58 4.03 -1.78 -9.31
N PHE A 59 3.07 -2.61 -8.94
CA PHE A 59 3.24 -3.70 -7.98
C PHE A 59 2.68 -5.01 -8.55
N ARG A 60 3.26 -6.14 -8.12
CA ARG A 60 2.81 -7.46 -8.50
C ARG A 60 2.60 -8.34 -7.29
N ASN A 61 1.62 -9.23 -7.40
CA ASN A 61 1.34 -10.29 -6.45
C ASN A 61 1.15 -9.80 -5.01
N ALA A 62 0.46 -8.67 -4.84
CA ALA A 62 0.13 -8.10 -3.54
C ALA A 62 -0.89 -8.98 -2.81
N ALA A 63 -0.54 -9.48 -1.63
CA ALA A 63 -1.38 -10.34 -0.81
C ALA A 63 -2.40 -9.55 0.02
N TYR A 64 -3.45 -10.22 0.47
CA TYR A 64 -4.46 -9.61 1.36
C TYR A 64 -3.80 -9.05 2.64
N ARG A 65 -4.22 -7.84 3.04
CA ARG A 65 -3.66 -7.03 4.15
C ARG A 65 -2.24 -6.56 3.95
N GLU A 66 -1.69 -6.72 2.76
CA GLU A 66 -0.37 -6.21 2.45
C GLU A 66 -0.44 -4.71 2.11
N LEU A 67 0.45 -3.96 2.74
CA LEU A 67 0.68 -2.55 2.49
C LEU A 67 2.07 -2.40 1.86
N SER A 68 2.14 -1.80 0.68
CA SER A 68 3.41 -1.63 -0.03
C SER A 68 4.24 -0.48 0.53
N ALA A 69 5.52 -0.46 0.15
CA ALA A 69 6.32 0.75 0.24
C ALA A 69 5.79 1.82 -0.74
N PHE A 70 6.12 3.09 -0.48
CA PHE A 70 5.85 4.16 -1.43
C PHE A 70 6.71 4.02 -2.67
N ALA A 71 6.08 4.28 -3.81
CA ALA A 71 6.70 4.24 -5.11
C ALA A 71 6.54 5.58 -5.81
N PRO A 72 7.59 6.13 -6.44
CA PRO A 72 7.43 7.31 -7.27
C PRO A 72 6.52 6.95 -8.45
N VAL A 73 5.64 7.87 -8.84
CA VAL A 73 4.82 7.81 -10.06
C VAL A 73 4.73 9.21 -10.67
N ALA A 74 4.40 9.30 -11.95
CA ALA A 74 4.16 10.60 -12.58
C ALA A 74 2.97 11.32 -11.93
N SER A 75 3.13 12.60 -11.61
CA SER A 75 2.00 13.44 -11.18
C SER A 75 1.09 13.78 -12.37
N GLY A 76 -0.13 14.21 -12.07
CA GLY A 76 -1.20 14.47 -13.03
C GLY A 76 -2.29 13.40 -13.00
N LEU A 77 -3.16 13.42 -14.01
CA LEU A 77 -4.24 12.44 -14.13
C LEU A 77 -3.66 11.06 -14.43
N SER A 78 -3.82 10.14 -13.48
CA SER A 78 -3.32 8.77 -13.61
C SER A 78 -4.47 7.79 -13.60
N ARG A 79 -4.39 6.80 -14.49
CA ARG A 79 -5.27 5.64 -14.50
C ARG A 79 -4.62 4.55 -13.65
N ILE A 80 -5.31 4.11 -12.60
CA ILE A 80 -4.90 3.04 -11.72
C ILE A 80 -5.80 1.83 -12.03
N ASP A 81 -5.19 0.76 -12.52
CA ASP A 81 -5.87 -0.50 -12.80
C ASP A 81 -5.47 -1.54 -11.75
N ILE A 82 -6.46 -2.22 -11.17
CA ILE A 82 -6.23 -3.33 -10.23
C ILE A 82 -6.70 -4.61 -10.90
N LEU A 83 -5.78 -5.57 -11.03
CA LEU A 83 -6.00 -6.85 -11.70
C LEU A 83 -5.80 -8.00 -10.72
N LYS A 84 -6.38 -9.16 -11.04
CA LYS A 84 -6.06 -10.40 -10.32
C LYS A 84 -4.68 -10.89 -10.75
N ALA A 85 -3.81 -11.16 -9.78
CA ALA A 85 -2.48 -11.70 -10.06
C ALA A 85 -2.59 -13.07 -10.73
N ASN A 86 -1.75 -13.31 -11.75
CA ASN A 86 -1.73 -14.53 -12.57
C ASN A 86 -3.08 -14.89 -13.23
N GLY A 87 -4.04 -13.97 -13.25
CA GLY A 87 -5.34 -14.14 -13.90
C GLY A 87 -5.38 -13.54 -15.30
N ASN A 88 -6.59 -13.43 -15.85
CA ASN A 88 -6.81 -12.68 -17.08
C ASN A 88 -6.43 -11.21 -16.90
N ARG A 89 -5.96 -10.57 -17.98
CA ARG A 89 -5.57 -9.14 -17.98
C ARG A 89 -6.75 -8.17 -17.95
N SER A 90 -7.94 -8.63 -17.56
CA SER A 90 -9.11 -7.77 -17.39
C SER A 90 -9.04 -7.12 -16.01
N PRO A 91 -9.13 -5.77 -15.90
CA PRO A 91 -9.12 -5.09 -14.62
C PRO A 91 -10.38 -5.43 -13.82
N LEU A 92 -10.19 -5.75 -12.53
CA LEU A 92 -11.27 -5.87 -11.55
C LEU A 92 -11.85 -4.50 -11.23
N LEU A 93 -10.99 -3.49 -11.25
CA LEU A 93 -11.31 -2.11 -10.91
C LEU A 93 -10.39 -1.17 -11.69
N THR A 94 -10.97 -0.12 -12.26
CA THR A 94 -10.23 0.98 -12.90
C THR A 94 -10.62 2.27 -12.21
N VAL A 95 -9.62 3.07 -11.81
CA VAL A 95 -9.83 4.38 -11.17
C VAL A 95 -9.02 5.42 -11.93
N GLN A 96 -9.60 6.57 -12.20
CA GLN A 96 -8.85 7.75 -12.61
C GLN A 96 -8.72 8.69 -11.41
N TYR A 97 -7.50 9.11 -11.11
CA TYR A 97 -7.23 9.99 -9.98
C TYR A 97 -6.16 11.02 -10.34
N HIS A 98 -6.37 12.26 -9.90
CA HIS A 98 -5.43 13.35 -10.15
C HIS A 98 -4.39 13.42 -9.03
N LEU A 99 -3.18 12.93 -9.31
CA LEU A 99 -2.07 12.91 -8.37
C LEU A 99 -1.36 14.26 -8.37
N MET A 100 -1.34 14.96 -7.25
CA MET A 100 -0.63 16.23 -7.13
C MET A 100 0.88 15.99 -6.99
N PRO A 101 1.73 16.88 -7.56
CA PRO A 101 3.17 16.85 -7.34
C PRO A 101 3.53 16.83 -5.86
N ALA A 102 4.53 16.03 -5.48
CA ALA A 102 5.00 15.81 -4.11
C ALA A 102 3.93 15.28 -3.13
N GLY A 103 2.75 14.88 -3.61
CA GLY A 103 1.72 14.27 -2.78
C GLY A 103 2.02 12.80 -2.48
N HIS A 104 1.58 12.35 -1.30
CA HIS A 104 1.65 10.96 -0.88
C HIS A 104 0.25 10.37 -0.90
N TYR A 105 0.10 9.20 -1.50
CA TYR A 105 -1.21 8.58 -1.74
C TYR A 105 -1.18 7.09 -1.41
N THR A 106 -2.26 6.61 -0.80
CA THR A 106 -2.58 5.19 -0.68
C THR A 106 -3.72 4.87 -1.63
N ALA A 107 -3.47 4.04 -2.65
CA ALA A 107 -4.49 3.43 -3.47
C ALA A 107 -4.76 2.00 -3.02
N GLY A 108 -5.95 1.48 -3.29
CA GLY A 108 -6.28 0.13 -2.89
C GLY A 108 -7.69 -0.27 -3.30
N MET A 109 -8.05 -1.48 -2.88
CA MET A 109 -9.36 -2.03 -3.13
C MET A 109 -9.86 -2.79 -1.90
N THR A 110 -11.13 -2.58 -1.58
CA THR A 110 -11.91 -3.33 -0.59
C THR A 110 -13.13 -3.97 -1.27
N GLY A 111 -13.96 -4.68 -0.51
CA GLY A 111 -15.16 -5.35 -1.01
C GLY A 111 -14.88 -6.78 -1.48
N THR A 112 -15.69 -7.26 -2.42
CA THR A 112 -15.69 -8.66 -2.91
C THR A 112 -15.48 -8.70 -4.43
N LEU A 113 -15.25 -9.90 -4.98
CA LEU A 113 -15.13 -10.09 -6.44
C LEU A 113 -16.34 -9.56 -7.23
N SER A 114 -17.55 -9.67 -6.66
CA SER A 114 -18.79 -9.18 -7.29
C SER A 114 -19.02 -7.69 -7.11
N LYS A 115 -18.37 -7.07 -6.11
CA LYS A 115 -18.55 -5.66 -5.78
C LYS A 115 -17.24 -5.05 -5.28
N PRO A 116 -16.24 -4.90 -6.16
CA PRO A 116 -14.97 -4.27 -5.81
C PRO A 116 -15.19 -2.77 -5.56
N LEU A 117 -14.58 -2.24 -4.51
CA LEU A 117 -14.70 -0.84 -4.12
C LEU A 117 -13.31 -0.17 -4.09
N PRO A 118 -13.12 0.94 -4.81
CA PRO A 118 -11.85 1.66 -4.82
C PRO A 118 -11.64 2.42 -3.53
N ILE A 119 -10.37 2.51 -3.12
CA ILE A 119 -9.91 3.38 -2.05
C ILE A 119 -8.74 4.19 -2.61
N VAL A 120 -8.83 5.52 -2.56
CA VAL A 120 -7.69 6.40 -2.79
C VAL A 120 -7.69 7.47 -1.70
N MET A 121 -6.62 7.53 -0.93
CA MET A 121 -6.47 8.45 0.19
C MET A 121 -5.17 9.23 0.05
N SER A 122 -5.22 10.54 0.25
CA SER A 122 -4.01 11.35 0.43
C SER A 122 -3.46 11.09 1.83
N ASP A 123 -2.21 10.66 1.92
CA ASP A 123 -1.49 10.57 3.18
C ASP A 123 -0.94 11.96 3.53
N ARG A 124 -1.14 12.37 4.78
CA ARG A 124 -0.45 13.54 5.31
C ARG A 124 0.95 13.12 5.68
N ASP A 125 1.95 13.80 5.14
CA ASP A 125 3.34 13.60 5.55
C ASP A 125 3.48 13.90 7.03
N ALA A 126 3.72 12.85 7.82
CA ALA A 126 4.03 12.94 9.25
C ALA A 126 5.28 13.82 9.53
N GLY A 127 6.03 14.22 8.50
CA GLY A 127 7.15 15.15 8.60
C GLY A 127 6.79 16.63 8.70
N SER A 128 5.51 17.02 8.62
CA SER A 128 5.10 18.44 8.56
C SER A 128 4.57 19.05 9.85
N SER A 129 4.50 18.31 10.98
CA SER A 129 3.87 18.82 12.22
C SER A 129 4.67 18.73 13.53
N TRP A 130 5.97 18.42 13.51
CA TRP A 130 6.77 18.40 14.74
C TRP A 130 7.80 19.53 14.86
N ARG A 131 8.00 20.35 13.82
CA ARG A 131 8.98 21.45 13.82
C ARG A 131 8.39 22.83 14.18
N THR A 132 7.08 22.96 14.37
CA THR A 132 6.43 24.27 14.60
C THR A 132 5.93 24.49 16.03
N GLN A 133 6.08 23.53 16.96
CA GLN A 133 5.60 23.68 18.35
C GLN A 133 6.69 24.09 19.36
N HIS A 134 7.98 24.17 18.98
CA HIS A 134 9.05 24.51 19.94
C HIS A 134 9.43 25.99 20.02
N GLU A 135 8.75 26.89 19.30
CA GLU A 135 9.03 28.33 19.34
C GLU A 135 7.84 29.14 19.87
N ILE A 136 7.28 28.72 21.01
CA ILE A 136 6.45 29.61 21.84
C ILE A 136 6.84 29.39 23.29
N ARG A 137 8.02 29.89 23.70
CA ARG A 137 8.37 30.16 25.10
C ARG A 137 9.72 30.88 25.26
N SER A 138 9.78 32.16 24.89
CA SER A 138 10.73 33.12 25.48
C SER A 138 10.54 34.52 24.90
N SER A 139 9.45 35.18 25.28
CA SER A 139 9.32 36.64 25.23
C SER A 139 8.28 37.06 26.27
N PHE A 140 8.67 36.94 27.53
CA PHE A 140 8.13 37.76 28.60
C PHE A 140 9.34 38.20 29.41
N SER A 141 9.84 39.38 29.09
CA SER A 141 10.68 40.20 29.96
C SER A 141 9.82 41.32 30.52
#